data_AF-A0A3A5X1S8-F1
#
_entry.id   AF-A0A3A5X1S8-F1
#
_cell.length_a   1.000
_cell.length_b   1.000
_cell.length_c   1.000
_cell.angle_alpha   90.00
_cell.angle_beta   90.00
_cell.angle_gamma   90.00
#
_symmetry.space_group_name_H-M   'P 1'
#
loop_
_entity.id
_entity.type
_entity.pdbx_description
1 polymer ?
#
loop_
_entity_poly.entity_id
_entity_poly.type
_entity_poly.pdbx_seq_one_letter_code
_entity_poly.pdbx_strand_id
1 'polypeptide(L)'
;MKTYTPSPLNAENITLPDNLTELTEAMARNVHEVWALGRVKEGWKYGETRNDELKTHPGLVPYEELPDSEREYDRQTAIQTLKLIMKLGFDIQKKQ
;
A
#
# COMPACT_ATOMS: atom_id res chain seq x y z
N MET A 1 15.00 -18.29 -21.33
CA MET A 1 14.49 -17.51 -20.18
C MET A 1 13.03 -17.18 -20.45
N LYS A 2 12.15 -17.26 -19.44
CA LYS A 2 10.77 -16.77 -19.58
C LYS A 2 10.80 -15.25 -19.37
N THR A 3 10.30 -14.49 -20.33
CA THR A 3 10.10 -13.05 -20.18
C THR A 3 8.69 -12.82 -19.65
N TYR A 4 8.56 -12.16 -18.51
CA TYR A 4 7.27 -11.73 -17.96
C TYR A 4 6.97 -10.31 -18.43
N THR A 5 5.77 -10.08 -18.94
CA THR A 5 5.29 -8.75 -19.34
C THR A 5 4.03 -8.45 -18.52
N PRO A 6 4.09 -7.52 -17.54
CA PRO A 6 2.92 -7.15 -16.75
C PRO A 6 1.87 -6.45 -17.64
N SER A 7 0.60 -6.71 -17.38
CA SER A 7 -0.53 -6.09 -18.08
C SER A 7 -1.64 -5.74 -17.08
N PRO A 8 -1.49 -4.63 -16.32
CA PRO A 8 -2.53 -4.17 -15.42
C PRO A 8 -3.76 -3.71 -16.21
N LEU A 9 -4.95 -3.86 -15.62
CA LEU A 9 -6.17 -3.31 -16.22
C LEU A 9 -6.10 -1.78 -16.26
N ASN A 10 -6.43 -1.20 -17.42
CA ASN A 10 -6.46 0.25 -17.54
C ASN A 10 -7.67 0.81 -16.77
N ALA A 11 -7.37 1.54 -15.69
CA ALA A 11 -8.31 2.31 -14.89
C ALA A 11 -7.98 3.82 -14.88
N GLU A 12 -7.19 4.31 -15.84
CA GLU A 12 -6.80 5.72 -15.95
C GLU A 12 -8.01 6.64 -16.10
N ASN A 13 -9.05 6.15 -16.78
CA ASN A 13 -10.30 6.86 -17.01
C ASN A 13 -11.23 6.92 -15.78
N ILE A 14 -10.82 6.32 -14.66
CA ILE A 14 -11.55 6.38 -13.39
C ILE A 14 -10.95 7.47 -12.52
N THR A 15 -11.79 8.43 -12.14
CA THR A 15 -11.46 9.46 -11.14
C THR A 15 -12.03 9.01 -9.79
N LEU A 16 -11.18 8.99 -8.76
CA LEU A 16 -11.65 8.73 -7.41
C LEU A 16 -12.41 9.95 -6.91
N PRO A 17 -13.62 9.77 -6.34
CA PRO A 17 -14.32 10.87 -5.71
C PRO A 17 -13.59 11.36 -4.44
N ASP A 18 -13.69 12.66 -4.14
CA ASP A 18 -12.96 13.30 -3.02
C ASP A 18 -13.25 12.67 -1.65
N ASN A 19 -14.46 12.13 -1.48
CA ASN A 19 -14.87 11.45 -0.24
C ASN A 19 -14.11 10.13 0.01
N LEU A 20 -13.33 9.62 -0.95
CA LEU A 20 -12.45 8.46 -0.79
C LEU A 20 -10.99 8.83 -0.46
N THR A 21 -10.67 10.11 -0.31
CA THR A 21 -9.31 10.55 0.06
C THR A 21 -8.91 9.99 1.43
N GLU A 22 -9.79 10.10 2.43
CA GLU A 22 -9.57 9.54 3.76
C GLU A 22 -9.43 8.01 3.73
N LEU A 23 -10.23 7.34 2.90
CA LEU A 23 -10.15 5.89 2.70
C LEU A 23 -8.80 5.49 2.10
N THR A 24 -8.28 6.26 1.15
CA THR A 24 -6.99 6.01 0.51
C THR A 24 -5.86 6.01 1.55
N GLU A 25 -5.78 7.02 2.40
CA GLU A 25 -4.76 7.10 3.46
C GLU A 25 -4.93 5.97 4.49
N ALA A 26 -6.17 5.68 4.89
CA ALA A 26 -6.45 4.60 5.83
C ALA A 26 -6.03 3.23 5.26
N MET A 27 -6.26 3.00 3.97
CA MET A 27 -5.83 1.78 3.28
C MET A 27 -4.31 1.68 3.19
N ALA A 28 -3.62 2.74 2.75
CA ALA A 28 -2.16 2.77 2.64
C ALA A 28 -1.50 2.46 3.99
N ARG A 29 -1.92 3.15 5.05
CA ARG A 29 -1.50 2.89 6.42
C ARG A 29 -1.76 1.46 6.86
N ASN A 30 -2.98 0.95 6.67
CA ASN A 30 -3.33 -0.37 7.16
C ASN A 30 -2.55 -1.49 6.42
N VAL A 31 -2.25 -1.31 5.13
CA VAL A 31 -1.38 -2.23 4.40
C VAL A 31 0.01 -2.28 5.02
N HIS A 32 0.59 -1.12 5.35
CA HIS A 32 1.86 -1.06 6.07
C HIS A 32 1.82 -1.76 7.42
N GLU A 33 0.80 -1.47 8.24
CA GLU A 33 0.64 -2.10 9.56
C GLU A 33 0.50 -3.63 9.47
N VAL A 34 -0.24 -4.14 8.49
CA VAL A 34 -0.39 -5.58 8.26
C VAL A 34 0.94 -6.22 7.85
N TRP A 35 1.70 -5.56 6.96
CA TRP A 35 3.05 -6.02 6.58
C TRP A 35 3.99 -6.01 7.79
N ALA A 36 4.02 -4.92 8.55
CA ALA A 36 4.89 -4.75 9.72
C ALA A 36 4.57 -5.79 10.78
N LEU A 37 3.29 -6.03 11.08
CA LEU A 37 2.85 -7.08 12.00
C LEU A 37 3.33 -8.47 11.57
N GLY A 38 3.21 -8.79 10.28
CA GLY A 38 3.70 -10.07 9.72
C GLY A 38 5.21 -10.22 9.93
N ARG A 39 5.97 -9.18 9.62
CA ARG A 39 7.42 -9.15 9.80
C ARG A 39 7.84 -9.28 11.27
N VAL A 40 7.19 -8.56 12.17
CA VAL A 40 7.46 -8.69 13.61
C VAL A 40 7.19 -10.13 14.10
N LYS A 41 6.09 -10.76 13.65
CA LYS A 41 5.80 -12.17 13.98
C LYS A 41 6.86 -13.15 13.45
N GLU A 42 7.47 -12.85 12.32
CA GLU A 42 8.60 -13.60 11.75
C GLU A 42 9.94 -13.33 12.47
N GLY A 43 9.95 -12.46 13.47
CA GLY A 43 11.13 -12.08 14.25
C GLY A 43 11.95 -10.94 13.64
N TRP A 44 11.38 -10.19 12.69
CA TRP A 44 12.02 -8.98 12.18
C TRP A 44 11.88 -7.81 13.16
N LYS A 45 12.85 -6.91 13.11
CA LYS A 45 12.92 -5.70 13.92
C LYS A 45 13.42 -4.52 13.10
N TYR A 46 13.26 -3.33 13.65
CA TYR A 46 13.86 -2.13 13.07
C TYR A 46 15.40 -2.28 12.93
N GLY A 47 15.93 -1.73 11.84
CA GLY A 47 17.35 -1.43 11.68
C GLY A 47 17.55 -0.50 10.48
N GLU A 48 18.59 0.32 10.51
CA GLU A 48 18.84 1.37 9.50
C GLU A 48 18.92 0.86 8.06
N THR A 49 19.29 -0.42 7.88
CA THR A 49 19.35 -1.09 6.59
C THR A 49 18.67 -2.46 6.66
N ARG A 50 18.23 -2.94 5.49
CA ARG A 50 17.68 -4.29 5.37
C ARG A 50 18.79 -5.32 5.52
N ASN A 51 18.63 -6.25 6.45
CA ASN A 51 19.50 -7.41 6.61
C ASN A 51 18.64 -8.65 6.92
N ASP A 52 18.65 -9.62 6.01
CA ASP A 52 17.79 -10.80 6.11
C ASP A 52 18.31 -11.83 7.14
N GLU A 53 19.63 -11.90 7.36
CA GLU A 53 20.23 -12.78 8.37
C GLU A 53 19.93 -12.30 9.79
N LEU A 54 20.06 -11.00 10.03
CA LEU A 54 19.76 -10.35 11.32
C LEU A 54 18.28 -9.99 11.47
N LYS A 55 17.49 -10.20 10.41
CA LYS A 55 16.07 -9.84 10.28
C LYS A 55 15.82 -8.37 10.65
N THR A 56 16.53 -7.44 10.03
CA THR A 56 16.30 -6.00 10.21
C THR A 56 15.71 -5.36 8.95
N HIS A 57 14.83 -4.37 9.12
CA HIS A 57 14.28 -3.59 8.01
C HIS A 57 14.04 -2.13 8.43
N PRO A 58 14.41 -1.13 7.60
CA PRO A 58 14.26 0.29 7.96
C PRO A 58 12.80 0.73 8.04
N GLY A 59 11.93 0.11 7.23
CA GLY A 59 10.49 0.37 7.24
C GLY A 59 9.74 -0.15 8.47
N LEU A 60 10.37 -0.87 9.42
CA LEU A 60 9.69 -1.30 10.66
C LEU A 60 9.58 -0.16 11.67
N VAL A 61 8.86 0.89 11.25
CA VAL A 61 8.53 2.12 11.98
C VAL A 61 7.04 2.42 11.77
N PRO A 62 6.42 3.30 12.58
CA PRO A 62 5.07 3.80 12.30
C PRO A 62 4.94 4.35 10.88
N TYR A 63 3.76 4.18 10.26
CA TYR A 63 3.50 4.65 8.89
C TYR A 63 3.87 6.13 8.69
N GLU A 64 3.66 7.00 9.68
CA GLU A 64 4.02 8.43 9.62
C GLU A 64 5.51 8.71 9.52
N GLU A 65 6.35 7.78 9.96
CA GLU A 65 7.81 7.91 10.00
C GLU A 65 8.47 7.34 8.74
N LEU A 66 7.69 6.72 7.85
CA LEU A 66 8.21 6.29 6.55
C LEU A 66 8.65 7.48 5.70
N PRO A 67 9.67 7.28 4.83
CA PRO A 67 10.01 8.25 3.81
C PRO A 67 8.79 8.63 2.96
N ASP A 68 8.69 9.90 2.56
CA ASP A 68 7.58 10.40 1.74
C ASP A 68 7.37 9.60 0.46
N SER A 69 8.45 9.13 -0.15
CA SER A 69 8.43 8.30 -1.35
C SER A 69 7.77 6.94 -1.13
N GLU A 70 8.00 6.31 0.02
CA GLU A 70 7.40 5.01 0.36
C GLU A 70 5.91 5.19 0.67
N ARG A 71 5.56 6.22 1.46
CA ARG A 71 4.15 6.56 1.71
C ARG A 71 3.40 6.88 0.43
N GLU A 72 4.05 7.59 -0.50
CA GLU A 72 3.46 7.88 -1.81
C GLU A 72 3.25 6.61 -2.63
N TYR A 73 4.18 5.68 -2.60
CA TYR A 73 4.01 4.38 -3.25
C TYR A 73 2.80 3.60 -2.69
N ASP A 74 2.65 3.56 -1.37
CA ASP A 74 1.51 2.92 -0.72
C ASP A 74 0.18 3.59 -1.09
N ARG A 75 0.14 4.93 -1.09
CA ARG A 75 -1.02 5.71 -1.54
C ARG A 75 -1.38 5.42 -2.98
N GLN A 76 -0.40 5.42 -3.89
CA GLN A 76 -0.65 5.10 -5.30
C GLN A 76 -1.19 3.68 -5.46
N THR A 77 -0.68 2.72 -4.71
CA THR A 77 -1.19 1.35 -4.71
C THR A 77 -2.66 1.28 -4.23
N ALA A 78 -3.00 2.01 -3.16
CA ALA A 78 -4.38 2.13 -2.69
C ALA A 78 -5.29 2.80 -3.72
N ILE A 79 -4.84 3.90 -4.36
CA ILE A 79 -5.58 4.61 -5.41
C ILE A 79 -5.88 3.68 -6.59
N GLN A 80 -4.87 2.98 -7.10
CA GLN A 80 -5.06 2.06 -8.23
C GLN A 80 -6.03 0.93 -7.88
N THR A 81 -5.98 0.43 -6.64
CA THR A 81 -6.90 -0.60 -6.15
C THR A 81 -8.34 -0.09 -6.13
N LEU A 82 -8.59 1.11 -5.58
CA LEU A 82 -9.92 1.72 -5.57
C LEU A 82 -10.44 1.99 -6.98
N LYS A 83 -9.60 2.53 -7.88
CA LYS A 83 -9.96 2.76 -9.28
C LYS A 83 -10.33 1.46 -9.98
N LEU A 84 -9.61 0.38 -9.71
CA LEU A 84 -9.91 -0.94 -10.26
C LEU A 84 -11.27 -1.47 -9.75
N ILE A 85 -11.55 -1.35 -8.46
CA ILE A 85 -12.86 -1.76 -7.90
C ILE A 85 -14.01 -1.04 -8.61
N MET A 86 -13.89 0.28 -8.79
CA MET A 86 -14.87 1.08 -9.53
C MET A 86 -14.95 0.71 -11.01
N LYS A 87 -13.81 0.46 -11.67
CA LYS A 87 -13.75 -0.01 -13.07
C LYS A 87 -14.49 -1.33 -13.27
N LEU A 88 -14.49 -2.19 -12.25
CA LEU A 88 -15.19 -3.47 -12.24
C LEU A 88 -16.69 -3.36 -11.89
N GLY A 89 -17.21 -2.14 -11.70
CA GLY A 89 -18.63 -1.87 -11.51
C GLY A 89 -19.12 -1.88 -10.06
N PHE A 90 -18.20 -1.88 -9.09
CA PHE A 90 -18.55 -1.72 -7.68
C PHE A 90 -18.56 -0.25 -7.27
N ASP A 91 -19.42 0.08 -6.31
CA ASP A 91 -19.51 1.42 -5.73
C ASP A 91 -19.08 1.39 -4.25
N ILE A 92 -18.32 2.39 -3.83
CA ILE A 92 -17.82 2.53 -2.45
C ILE A 92 -18.30 3.88 -1.93
N GLN A 93 -19.13 3.84 -0.89
CA GLN A 93 -19.67 5.04 -0.25
C GLN A 93 -19.47 4.97 1.26
N LYS A 94 -19.00 6.07 1.86
CA LYS A 94 -18.97 6.24 3.31
C LYS A 94 -20.42 6.32 3.81
N LYS A 95 -20.80 5.40 4.70
CA LYS A 95 -22.11 5.46 5.36
C LYS A 95 -22.15 6.70 6.25
N GLN A 96 -23.28 7.41 6.22
CA GLN A 96 -23.60 8.49 7.15
C GLN A 96 -23.99 7.93 8.52
#